data_AF-A0A524BAN9-F1
#
_entry.id   AF-A0A524BAN9-F1
#
_cell.length_a   1.000
_cell.length_b   1.000
_cell.length_c   1.000
_cell.angle_alpha   90.00
_cell.angle_beta   90.00
_cell.angle_gamma   90.00
#
_symmetry.space_group_name_H-M   'P 1'
#
loop_
_entity.id
_entity.type
_entity.pdbx_description
1 polymer ?
#
loop_
_entity_poly.entity_id
_entity_poly.type
_entity_poly.pdbx_seq_one_letter_code
_entity_poly.pdbx_strand_id
1 'polypeptide(L)'
;MFPTAHRPPRPRLTGMIALYALGDVFGLSCVAIGASFFIADKGAIFSNFPASTAEAVVCTAGGVVVMFWSVARILREIAKQAPEMQAKFESYLRAQHPDKLPPKPDQD
;
A
#
# COMPACT_ATOMS: atom_id res chain seq x y z
N MET A 1 24.37 -0.24 15.42
CA MET A 1 23.47 0.04 14.29
C MET A 1 24.10 -0.55 13.04
N PHE A 2 23.64 -1.70 12.56
CA PHE A 2 24.27 -2.39 11.43
C PHE A 2 24.11 -1.54 10.16
N PRO A 3 25.20 -1.19 9.44
CA PRO A 3 25.10 -0.52 8.17
C PRO A 3 24.51 -1.52 7.16
N THR A 4 23.22 -1.38 6.85
CA THR A 4 22.55 -2.10 5.76
C THR A 4 22.97 -1.53 4.41
N ALA A 5 24.28 -1.46 4.15
CA ALA A 5 24.85 -0.70 3.04
C ALA A 5 24.37 -1.20 1.67
N HIS A 6 24.00 -2.48 1.53
CA HIS A 6 23.59 -3.07 0.25
C HIS A 6 22.12 -2.95 -0.13
N ARG A 7 21.24 -2.41 0.72
CA ARG A 7 19.82 -2.29 0.39
C ARG A 7 19.45 -0.85 0.05
N PRO A 8 18.63 -0.64 -1.00
CA PRO A 8 18.10 0.68 -1.27
C PRO A 8 17.26 1.16 -0.06
N PRO A 9 17.28 2.46 0.23
CA PRO A 9 16.50 3.03 1.31
C PRO A 9 15.01 2.72 1.13
N ARG A 10 14.32 2.44 2.24
CA ARG A 10 12.88 2.17 2.26
C ARG A 10 12.11 3.31 2.92
N PRO A 11 10.87 3.60 2.46
CA PRO A 11 9.98 4.55 3.14
C PRO A 11 9.80 4.18 4.61
N ARG A 12 9.64 5.20 5.46
CA ARG A 12 9.39 5.01 6.89
C ARG A 12 7.92 4.66 7.09
N LEU A 13 7.65 3.58 7.83
CA LEU A 13 6.30 3.24 8.23
C LEU A 13 5.81 4.29 9.24
N THR A 14 4.91 5.18 8.83
CA THR A 14 4.21 6.09 9.75
C THR A 14 2.98 5.39 10.32
N GLY A 15 2.56 5.78 11.52
CA GLY A 15 1.33 5.24 12.12
C GLY A 15 0.10 5.45 11.22
N MET A 16 0.08 6.54 10.45
CA MET A 16 -0.96 6.79 9.45
C MET A 16 -0.92 5.79 8.29
N ILE A 17 0.26 5.47 7.76
CA ILE A 17 0.40 4.44 6.71
C ILE A 17 -0.08 3.09 7.25
N ALA A 18 0.27 2.74 8.49
CA ALA A 18 -0.21 1.51 9.12
C ALA A 18 -1.74 1.48 9.26
N LEU A 19 -2.35 2.60 9.65
CA LEU A 19 -3.81 2.71 9.77
C LEU A 19 -4.52 2.54 8.42
N TYR A 20 -4.03 3.19 7.36
CA TYR A 20 -4.60 3.00 6.03
C TYR A 20 -4.36 1.59 5.49
N ALA A 21 -3.23 0.96 5.83
CA ALA A 21 -2.98 -0.44 5.46
C ALA A 21 -3.97 -1.40 6.14
N LEU A 22 -4.39 -1.12 7.38
CA LEU A 22 -5.47 -1.87 8.03
C LEU A 22 -6.81 -1.67 7.30
N GLY A 23 -7.08 -0.45 6.82
CA GLY A 23 -8.23 -0.18 5.96
C GLY A 23 -8.21 -0.97 4.65
N ASP A 24 -7.04 -1.12 4.03
CA ASP A 24 -6.87 -1.92 2.81
C ASP A 24 -7.10 -3.42 3.09
N VAL A 25 -6.54 -3.97 4.18
CA VAL A 25 -6.78 -5.35 4.61
C VAL A 25 -8.26 -5.60 4.88
N PHE A 26 -8.95 -4.64 5.50
CA PHE A 26 -10.40 -4.71 5.67
C PHE A 26 -11.13 -4.71 4.32
N GLY A 27 -10.75 -3.83 3.39
CA GLY A 27 -11.31 -3.78 2.04
C GLY A 27 -11.11 -5.08 1.26
N LEU A 28 -9.91 -5.66 1.28
CA LEU A 28 -9.60 -6.96 0.69
C LEU A 28 -10.43 -8.09 1.30
N SER A 29 -10.63 -8.05 2.63
CA SER A 29 -11.45 -9.03 3.34
C SER A 29 -12.92 -8.93 2.91
N CYS A 30 -13.47 -7.71 2.79
CA CYS A 30 -14.82 -7.46 2.28
C CYS A 30 -14.98 -7.95 0.84
N VAL A 31 -14.00 -7.68 -0.04
CA VAL A 31 -14.02 -8.16 -1.42
C VAL A 31 -13.96 -9.68 -1.46
N ALA A 32 -13.09 -10.32 -0.67
CA ALA A 32 -12.98 -11.78 -0.63
C ALA A 32 -14.28 -12.44 -0.16
N ILE A 33 -14.88 -11.93 0.92
CA ILE A 33 -16.15 -12.45 1.45
C ILE A 33 -17.29 -12.20 0.46
N GLY A 34 -17.42 -11.00 -0.08
CA GLY A 34 -18.46 -10.67 -1.05
C GLY A 34 -18.34 -11.45 -2.36
N ALA A 35 -17.12 -11.58 -2.90
CA ALA A 35 -16.85 -12.37 -4.11
C ALA A 35 -17.10 -13.87 -3.89
N SER A 36 -16.82 -14.38 -2.68
CA SER A 36 -17.04 -15.80 -2.37
C SER A 36 -18.49 -16.23 -2.55
N PHE A 37 -19.46 -15.34 -2.27
CA PHE A 37 -20.89 -15.57 -2.46
C PHE A 37 -21.28 -15.80 -3.94
N PHE A 38 -20.51 -15.28 -4.89
CA PHE A 38 -20.75 -15.47 -6.32
C PHE A 38 -20.10 -16.74 -6.89
N ILE A 39 -19.18 -17.37 -6.15
CA ILE A 39 -18.37 -18.52 -6.61
C ILE A 39 -18.81 -19.81 -5.92
N ALA A 40 -18.93 -19.76 -4.59
CA ALA A 40 -19.42 -20.83 -3.76
C ALA A 40 -20.79 -20.39 -3.22
N ASP A 41 -21.79 -21.25 -3.35
CA ASP A 41 -23.16 -20.96 -2.94
C ASP A 41 -23.25 -20.35 -1.52
N LYS A 42 -24.33 -19.61 -1.24
CA LYS A 42 -24.47 -18.71 -0.06
C LYS A 42 -23.81 -19.26 1.22
N GLY A 43 -22.90 -18.47 1.84
CA GLY A 43 -22.39 -18.75 3.20
C GLY A 43 -21.08 -19.55 3.28
N ALA A 44 -20.28 -19.61 2.22
CA ALA A 44 -19.04 -20.40 2.19
C ALA A 44 -17.92 -19.94 3.16
N ILE A 45 -17.95 -18.70 3.66
CA ILE A 45 -16.91 -18.14 4.56
C ILE A 45 -17.47 -17.74 5.95
N PHE A 46 -18.68 -17.15 6.02
CA PHE A 46 -19.41 -16.92 7.26
C PHE A 46 -20.84 -17.46 7.12
N SER A 47 -21.32 -18.18 8.13
CA SER A 47 -22.61 -18.88 8.12
C SER A 47 -23.84 -17.97 7.94
N ASN A 48 -23.70 -16.65 8.11
CA ASN A 48 -24.78 -15.67 7.99
C ASN A 48 -24.41 -14.41 7.19
N PHE A 49 -23.26 -14.36 6.50
CA PHE A 49 -22.86 -13.15 5.75
C PHE A 49 -21.96 -13.51 4.55
N PRO A 50 -22.30 -13.10 3.32
CA PRO A 50 -23.49 -12.35 2.89
C PRO A 50 -24.76 -13.23 2.85
N ALA A 51 -25.91 -12.74 3.35
CA ALA A 51 -27.18 -13.49 3.37
C ALA A 51 -28.03 -13.23 2.10
N SER A 52 -27.80 -12.10 1.44
CA SER A 52 -28.49 -11.68 0.21
C SER A 52 -27.52 -11.21 -0.88
N THR A 53 -27.97 -11.27 -2.14
CA THR A 53 -27.21 -10.75 -3.28
C THR A 53 -26.93 -9.25 -3.15
N ALA A 54 -27.87 -8.50 -2.57
CA ALA A 54 -27.69 -7.07 -2.31
C ALA A 54 -26.55 -6.82 -1.31
N GLU A 55 -26.46 -7.59 -0.23
CA GLU A 55 -25.36 -7.51 0.73
C GLU A 55 -24.02 -7.91 0.11
N ALA A 56 -24.00 -8.96 -0.73
CA ALA A 56 -22.78 -9.38 -1.42
C ALA A 56 -22.24 -8.28 -2.36
N VAL A 57 -23.13 -7.61 -3.11
CA VAL A 57 -22.76 -6.48 -3.96
C VAL A 57 -22.26 -5.29 -3.12
N VAL A 58 -22.97 -4.92 -2.05
CA VAL A 58 -22.56 -3.82 -1.17
C VAL A 58 -21.23 -4.12 -0.48
N CYS A 59 -21.01 -5.34 0.00
CA CYS A 59 -19.77 -5.75 0.63
C CYS A 59 -18.60 -5.73 -0.36
N THR A 60 -18.80 -6.24 -1.57
CA THR A 60 -17.77 -6.26 -2.61
C THR A 60 -17.46 -4.83 -3.09
N ALA A 61 -18.47 -4.06 -3.49
CA ALA A 61 -18.29 -2.70 -3.98
C ALA A 61 -17.75 -1.76 -2.89
N GLY A 62 -18.26 -1.89 -1.66
CA GLY A 62 -17.77 -1.16 -0.50
C GLY A 62 -16.30 -1.49 -0.18
N GLY A 63 -15.94 -2.78 -0.23
CA GLY A 63 -14.55 -3.22 -0.08
C GLY A 63 -13.63 -2.59 -1.13
N VAL A 64 -14.03 -2.61 -2.40
CA VAL A 64 -13.28 -1.97 -3.51
C VAL A 64 -13.09 -0.47 -3.26
N VAL A 65 -14.15 0.25 -2.87
CA VAL A 65 -14.07 1.69 -2.57
C VAL A 65 -13.08 1.96 -1.43
N VAL A 66 -13.13 1.17 -0.36
CA VAL A 66 -12.21 1.31 0.79
C VAL A 66 -10.77 1.00 0.39
N MET A 67 -10.53 -0.02 -0.45
CA MET A 67 -9.20 -0.33 -0.98
C MET A 67 -8.62 0.85 -1.76
N PHE A 68 -9.35 1.36 -2.76
CA PHE A 68 -8.90 2.49 -3.57
C PHE A 68 -8.63 3.74 -2.72
N TRP A 69 -9.52 4.03 -1.77
CA TRP A 69 -9.34 5.14 -0.84
C TRP A 69 -8.09 4.96 0.04
N SER A 70 -7.89 3.77 0.59
CA SER A 70 -6.75 3.45 1.47
C SER A 70 -5.43 3.54 0.72
N VAL A 71 -5.32 2.92 -0.47
CA VAL A 71 -4.12 2.98 -1.30
C VAL A 71 -3.78 4.40 -1.70
N ALA A 72 -4.77 5.20 -2.13
CA ALA A 72 -4.54 6.61 -2.46
C ALA A 72 -3.99 7.40 -1.25
N ARG A 73 -4.48 7.12 -0.04
CA ARG A 73 -3.97 7.77 1.18
C ARG A 73 -2.58 7.29 1.56
N ILE A 74 -2.26 6.00 1.43
CA ILE A 74 -0.91 5.46 1.64
C ILE A 74 0.08 6.13 0.70
N LEU A 75 -0.22 6.18 -0.60
CA LEU A 75 0.64 6.82 -1.59
C LEU A 75 0.84 8.31 -1.28
N ARG A 76 -0.20 9.01 -0.81
CA ARG A 76 -0.08 10.41 -0.38
C ARG A 76 0.83 10.59 0.83
N GLU A 77 0.80 9.67 1.81
CA GLU A 77 1.71 9.73 2.96
C GLU A 77 3.15 9.33 2.59
N ILE A 78 3.34 8.42 1.64
CA ILE A 78 4.67 8.09 1.11
C ILE A 78 5.23 9.26 0.30
N ALA A 79 4.41 9.93 -0.52
CA ALA A 79 4.82 11.08 -1.31
C ALA A 79 5.34 12.24 -0.44
N LYS A 80 4.81 12.41 0.78
CA LYS A 80 5.35 13.39 1.75
C LYS A 80 6.78 13.06 2.21
N GLN A 81 7.19 11.80 2.13
CA GLN A 81 8.54 11.35 2.49
C GLN A 81 9.52 11.39 1.31
N ALA A 82 9.05 11.72 0.09
CA ALA A 82 9.86 11.74 -1.11
C ALA A 82 11.20 12.51 -0.99
N PRO A 83 11.25 13.75 -0.44
CA PRO A 83 12.52 14.48 -0.37
C PRO A 83 13.54 13.82 0.57
N GLU A 84 13.10 13.31 1.73
CA GLU A 84 13.96 12.56 2.66
C GLU A 84 14.50 11.28 1.99
N MET A 85 13.65 10.60 1.22
CA MET A 85 13.99 9.38 0.51
C MET A 85 14.98 9.62 -0.63
N GLN A 86 14.84 10.72 -1.38
CA GLN A 86 15.78 11.13 -2.42
C GLN A 86 17.17 11.39 -1.83
N ALA A 87 17.27 12.15 -0.75
CA ALA A 87 18.54 12.43 -0.09
C ALA A 87 19.24 11.14 0.40
N LYS A 88 18.48 10.21 0.99
CA LYS A 88 18.99 8.89 1.38
C LYS A 88 19.43 8.07 0.18
N PHE A 89 18.68 8.12 -0.92
CA PHE A 89 18.99 7.39 -2.15
C PHE A 89 20.27 7.91 -2.81
N GLU A 90 20.45 9.23 -2.89
CA GLU A 90 21.69 9.83 -3.38
C GLU A 90 22.90 9.44 -2.52
N SER A 91 22.74 9.42 -1.20
CA SER A 91 23.82 8.96 -0.31
C SER A 91 24.16 7.48 -0.52
N TYR A 92 23.14 6.65 -0.77
CA TYR A 92 23.30 5.24 -1.12
C TYR A 92 24.02 5.08 -2.47
N LEU A 93 23.62 5.83 -3.51
CA LEU A 93 24.29 5.82 -4.81
C LEU A 93 25.75 6.25 -4.68
N ARG A 94 26.04 7.32 -3.91
CA ARG A 94 27.43 7.78 -3.70
C ARG A 94 28.31 6.71 -3.03
N ALA A 95 27.74 5.91 -2.13
CA ALA A 95 28.47 4.88 -1.41
C ALA A 95 28.60 3.55 -2.18
N GLN A 96 27.62 3.20 -3.02
CA GLN A 96 27.51 1.86 -3.62
C GLN A 96 27.59 1.84 -5.15
N HIS A 97 27.10 2.89 -5.82
CA HIS A 97 26.97 2.99 -7.27
C HIS A 97 27.27 4.41 -7.77
N PRO A 98 28.53 4.88 -7.61
CA PRO A 98 28.92 6.24 -7.97
C PRO A 98 28.77 6.53 -9.47
N ASP A 99 28.81 5.48 -10.30
CA ASP A 99 28.56 5.50 -11.75
C ASP A 99 27.13 5.91 -12.13
N LYS A 100 26.18 5.81 -11.18
CA LYS A 100 24.75 6.09 -11.42
C LYS A 100 24.28 7.40 -10.79
N LEU A 101 25.20 8.25 -10.32
CA LEU A 101 24.80 9.56 -9.83
C LEU A 101 24.17 10.37 -10.97
N PRO A 102 23.00 11.01 -10.73
CA PRO A 102 22.47 11.95 -11.70
C PRO A 102 23.52 13.05 -11.96
N PRO A 103 23.68 13.50 -13.22
CA PRO A 103 24.54 14.63 -13.53
C PRO A 103 24.09 15.82 -12.71
N LYS A 104 25.04 16.52 -12.09
CA LYS A 104 24.76 17.71 -11.30
C LYS A 104 24.08 18.71 -12.25
N PRO A 105 22.91 19.27 -11.91
CA PRO A 105 22.31 20.29 -12.76
C PRO A 105 23.35 21.39 -12.94
N ASP A 106 23.65 21.67 -14.21
CA ASP A 106 24.72 22.57 -14.61
C ASP A 106 24.56 23.89 -13.85
N GLN A 107 25.63 24.30 -13.16
CA GLN A 107 25.69 25.62 -12.52
C GLN A 107 25.99 26.63 -13.62
N ASP A 108 24.96 26.99 -14.39
CA ASP A 108 24.98 28.13 -15.31
C ASP A 108 24.21 29.31 -14.69
#